data_AF-A0AA37V695-F1
#
_entry.id   AF-A0AA37V695-F1
#
_cell.length_a   1.000
_cell.length_b   1.000
_cell.length_c   1.000
_cell.angle_alpha   90.00
_cell.angle_beta   90.00
_cell.angle_gamma   90.00
#
_symmetry.space_group_name_H-M   'P 1'
#
loop_
_entity.id
_entity.type
_entity.pdbx_description
1 polymer ?
#
loop_
_entity_poly.entity_id
_entity_poly.type
_entity_poly.pdbx_seq_one_letter_code
_entity_poly.pdbx_strand_id
1 'polypeptide(L)'
;MDVATITMPPAEARAKLAEYQASRRLRSDAEYQQAVTAYTALAEGTPILILSQVIADAPRDARGRPHLAIARADRRQVKYENAPWRLGAGWERFDSDFVRTRGPAARDATIDVQTRREPTGYVSGYAMVPMVPPAVATGHDLTQRFILWEVEAWADRQIGVQPDRDPYLLTRIAPDCYAVVGEWDLTDVERAIMRGRR
;
A
#
# COMPACT_ATOMS: atom_id res chain seq x y z
N MET A 1 11.47 -6.57 3.83
CA MET A 1 10.34 -6.11 4.67
C MET A 1 9.53 -7.30 5.17
N ASP A 2 9.35 -7.46 6.49
CA ASP A 2 8.58 -8.57 7.08
C ASP A 2 7.20 -8.10 7.53
N VAL A 3 6.16 -8.39 6.74
CA VAL A 3 4.77 -8.02 7.03
C VAL A 3 3.87 -9.24 7.01
N ALA A 4 2.86 -9.25 7.89
CA ALA A 4 1.89 -10.32 7.96
C ALA A 4 1.14 -10.45 6.63
N THR A 5 1.25 -11.62 5.99
CA THR A 5 0.52 -11.96 4.77
C THR A 5 -0.37 -13.16 5.00
N ILE A 6 -1.51 -13.18 4.31
CA ILE A 6 -2.37 -14.33 4.18
C ILE A 6 -1.84 -15.16 3.02
N THR A 7 -1.49 -16.41 3.32
CA THR A 7 -1.12 -17.42 2.33
C THR A 7 -2.08 -18.59 2.42
N MET A 8 -2.27 -19.28 1.31
CA MET A 8 -3.11 -20.47 1.21
C MET A 8 -2.48 -21.42 0.19
N PRO A 9 -2.50 -22.75 0.43
CA PRO A 9 -2.05 -23.71 -0.57
C PRO A 9 -2.81 -23.51 -1.91
N PRO A 10 -2.10 -23.43 -3.06
CA PRO A 10 -2.76 -23.13 -4.35
C PRO A 10 -3.91 -24.08 -4.71
N ALA A 11 -3.81 -25.36 -4.33
CA ALA A 11 -4.87 -26.34 -4.57
C ALA A 11 -6.15 -26.03 -3.79
N GLU A 12 -6.02 -25.61 -2.53
CA GLU A 12 -7.14 -25.21 -1.68
C GLU A 12 -7.78 -23.91 -2.20
N ALA A 13 -6.95 -22.93 -2.58
CA ALA A 13 -7.43 -21.68 -3.16
C ALA A 13 -8.20 -21.90 -4.47
N ARG A 14 -7.75 -22.84 -5.33
CA ARG A 14 -8.49 -23.23 -6.56
C ARG A 14 -9.81 -23.91 -6.26
N ALA A 15 -9.86 -24.77 -5.24
CA ALA A 15 -11.11 -25.41 -4.83
C ALA A 15 -12.13 -24.36 -4.33
N LYS A 16 -11.69 -23.42 -3.50
CA LYS A 16 -12.52 -22.30 -3.05
C LYS A 16 -12.93 -21.38 -4.19
N LEU A 17 -12.01 -21.06 -5.11
CA LEU A 17 -12.34 -20.29 -6.30
C LEU A 17 -13.44 -20.96 -7.14
N ALA A 18 -13.39 -22.28 -7.34
CA ALA A 18 -14.41 -23.02 -8.07
C ALA A 18 -15.78 -22.99 -7.35
N GLU A 19 -15.79 -23.12 -6.02
CA GLU A 19 -17.00 -22.95 -5.19
C GLU A 19 -17.61 -21.56 -5.42
N TYR A 20 -16.80 -20.50 -5.32
CA TYR A 20 -17.27 -19.14 -5.56
C TYR A 20 -17.68 -18.92 -7.02
N GLN A 21 -17.00 -19.49 -8.00
CA GLN A 21 -17.44 -19.32 -9.39
C GLN A 21 -18.79 -20.01 -9.67
N ALA A 22 -19.04 -21.17 -9.06
CA ALA A 22 -20.30 -21.90 -9.20
C ALA A 22 -21.50 -21.12 -8.61
N SER A 23 -21.36 -20.51 -7.44
CA SER A 23 -22.43 -19.71 -6.81
C SER A 23 -22.57 -18.28 -7.35
N ARG A 24 -21.68 -17.83 -8.25
CA ARG A 24 -21.75 -16.49 -8.87
C ARG A 24 -23.05 -16.22 -9.63
N ARG A 25 -23.75 -17.28 -10.08
CA ARG A 25 -25.06 -17.16 -10.72
C ARG A 25 -26.19 -16.78 -9.75
N LEU A 26 -25.97 -16.94 -8.44
CA LEU A 26 -26.96 -16.69 -7.40
C LEU A 26 -26.76 -15.35 -6.68
N ARG A 27 -25.53 -14.82 -6.66
CA ARG A 27 -25.17 -13.54 -6.03
C ARG A 27 -24.08 -12.85 -6.83
N SER A 28 -24.34 -11.61 -7.26
CA SER A 28 -23.40 -10.80 -8.05
C SER A 28 -22.95 -9.54 -7.30
N ASP A 29 -22.78 -9.65 -6.00
CA ASP A 29 -22.49 -8.51 -5.13
C ASP A 29 -20.99 -8.17 -5.19
N ALA A 30 -20.64 -6.92 -4.88
CA ALA A 30 -19.25 -6.44 -4.97
C ALA A 30 -18.28 -7.25 -4.10
N GLU A 31 -18.70 -7.61 -2.89
CA GLU A 31 -17.94 -8.46 -1.96
C GLU A 31 -17.58 -9.82 -2.58
N TYR A 32 -18.49 -10.35 -3.38
CA TYR A 32 -18.30 -11.63 -4.04
C TYR A 32 -17.22 -11.56 -5.12
N GLN A 33 -17.23 -10.49 -5.92
CA GLN A 33 -16.19 -10.26 -6.92
C GLN A 33 -14.81 -10.04 -6.27
N GLN A 34 -14.77 -9.35 -5.13
CA GLN A 34 -13.55 -9.18 -4.34
C GLN A 34 -13.02 -10.54 -3.83
N ALA A 35 -13.90 -11.40 -3.29
CA ALA A 35 -13.52 -12.74 -2.85
C ALA A 35 -12.97 -13.61 -4.00
N VAL A 36 -13.64 -13.60 -5.17
CA VAL A 36 -13.16 -14.30 -6.38
C VAL A 36 -11.77 -13.80 -6.78
N THR A 37 -11.55 -12.48 -6.75
CA THR A 37 -10.25 -11.88 -7.10
C THR A 37 -9.17 -12.28 -6.08
N ALA A 38 -9.49 -12.30 -4.78
CA ALA A 38 -8.59 -12.76 -3.72
C ALA A 38 -8.19 -14.23 -3.88
N TYR A 39 -9.17 -15.14 -4.07
CA TYR A 39 -8.86 -16.56 -4.28
C TYR A 39 -8.11 -16.81 -5.58
N THR A 40 -8.33 -16.00 -6.61
CA THR A 40 -7.53 -16.07 -7.85
C THR A 40 -6.06 -15.76 -7.56
N ALA A 41 -5.77 -14.67 -6.85
CA ALA A 41 -4.40 -14.32 -6.46
C ALA A 41 -3.76 -15.44 -5.61
N LEU A 42 -4.46 -15.97 -4.60
CA LEU A 42 -3.96 -17.08 -3.77
C LEU A 42 -3.74 -18.37 -4.57
N ALA A 43 -4.59 -18.67 -5.56
CA ALA A 43 -4.47 -19.83 -6.44
C ALA A 43 -3.25 -19.74 -7.39
N GLU A 44 -2.77 -18.53 -7.65
CA GLU A 44 -1.53 -18.23 -8.37
C GLU A 44 -0.30 -18.27 -7.44
N GLY A 45 -0.50 -18.45 -6.14
CA GLY A 45 0.56 -18.40 -5.12
C GLY A 45 0.94 -16.97 -4.71
N THR A 46 0.14 -15.97 -5.10
CA THR A 46 0.37 -14.58 -4.78
C THR A 46 -0.13 -14.27 -3.37
N PRO A 47 0.74 -13.84 -2.43
CA PRO A 47 0.32 -13.54 -1.07
C PRO A 47 -0.54 -12.28 -1.00
N ILE A 48 -1.48 -12.24 -0.04
CA ILE A 48 -2.38 -11.12 0.20
C ILE A 48 -2.05 -10.45 1.53
N LEU A 49 -2.07 -9.14 1.58
CA LEU A 49 -1.94 -8.35 2.80
C LEU A 49 -3.25 -7.66 3.18
N ILE A 50 -3.45 -7.48 4.49
CA ILE A 50 -4.52 -6.67 5.08
C ILE A 50 -3.89 -5.36 5.55
N LEU A 51 -4.15 -4.27 4.83
CA LEU A 51 -3.41 -3.02 4.98
C LEU A 51 -3.59 -2.42 6.38
N SER A 52 -4.81 -2.40 6.91
CA SER A 52 -5.11 -1.90 8.25
C SER A 52 -4.31 -2.60 9.34
N GLN A 53 -4.22 -3.93 9.26
CA GLN A 53 -3.44 -4.73 10.20
C GLN A 53 -1.94 -4.44 10.05
N VAL A 54 -1.43 -4.43 8.82
CA VAL A 54 -0.01 -4.16 8.54
C VAL A 54 0.42 -2.79 9.08
N ILE A 55 -0.37 -1.73 8.87
CA ILE A 55 -0.06 -0.39 9.38
C ILE A 55 -0.25 -0.28 10.91
N ALA A 56 -1.20 -1.03 11.48
CA ALA A 56 -1.41 -1.07 12.93
C ALA A 56 -0.25 -1.75 13.66
N ASP A 57 0.25 -2.86 13.12
CA ASP A 57 1.31 -3.70 13.70
C ASP A 57 2.72 -3.14 13.44
N ALA A 58 2.85 -2.19 12.50
CA ALA A 58 4.12 -1.54 12.19
C ALA A 58 4.78 -0.90 13.42
N PRO A 59 6.11 -1.07 13.59
CA PRO A 59 6.88 -0.27 14.55
C PRO A 59 6.62 1.22 14.34
N ARG A 60 6.75 2.02 15.39
CA ARG A 60 6.53 3.47 15.30
C ARG A 60 7.70 4.28 15.80
N ASP A 61 7.88 5.45 15.20
CA ASP A 61 8.92 6.38 15.64
C ASP A 61 8.54 7.09 16.95
N ALA A 62 9.44 7.92 17.47
CA ALA A 62 9.24 8.66 18.71
C ALA A 62 8.03 9.63 18.67
N ARG A 63 7.53 9.96 17.47
CA ARG A 63 6.34 10.80 17.27
C ARG A 63 5.08 9.98 17.02
N GLY A 64 5.15 8.64 17.04
CA GLY A 64 3.99 7.77 16.82
C GLY A 64 3.60 7.59 15.35
N ARG A 65 4.49 7.91 14.40
CA ARG A 65 4.28 7.63 12.97
C ARG A 65 4.73 6.19 12.67
N PRO A 66 4.00 5.42 11.83
CA PRO A 66 4.39 4.06 11.49
C PRO A 66 5.68 4.05 10.68
N HIS A 67 6.57 3.08 10.90
CA HIS A 67 7.74 2.81 10.06
C HIS A 67 7.38 2.12 8.74
N LEU A 68 6.16 2.33 8.26
CA LEU A 68 5.66 1.86 6.97
C LEU A 68 4.95 3.01 6.26
N ALA A 69 5.06 3.06 4.95
CA ALA A 69 4.31 3.96 4.10
C ALA A 69 3.68 3.22 2.93
N ILE A 70 2.53 3.70 2.48
CA ILE A 70 1.87 3.23 1.27
C ILE A 70 1.50 4.41 0.39
N ALA A 71 1.69 4.27 -0.92
CA ALA A 71 1.30 5.26 -1.91
C ALA A 71 1.06 4.61 -3.27
N ARG A 72 0.44 5.33 -4.20
CA ARG A 72 0.43 4.90 -5.61
C ARG A 72 1.83 4.86 -6.20
N ALA A 73 2.11 3.88 -7.07
CA ALA A 73 3.44 3.60 -7.60
C ALA A 73 3.96 4.66 -8.58
N ASP A 74 3.08 5.45 -9.19
CA ASP A 74 3.44 6.54 -10.11
C ASP A 74 3.81 7.85 -9.38
N ARG A 75 3.75 7.87 -8.06
CA ARG A 75 3.98 9.07 -7.24
C ARG A 75 5.43 9.22 -6.85
N ARG A 76 5.78 10.45 -6.45
CA ARG A 76 7.15 10.78 -6.01
C ARG A 76 7.30 10.78 -4.51
N GLN A 77 6.24 11.19 -3.81
CA GLN A 77 6.22 11.39 -2.37
C GLN A 77 4.84 11.07 -1.82
N VAL A 78 4.80 10.78 -0.53
CA VAL A 78 3.57 10.62 0.23
C VAL A 78 3.68 11.41 1.52
N LYS A 79 2.56 12.03 1.91
CA LYS A 79 2.37 12.65 3.20
C LYS A 79 1.58 11.73 4.10
N TYR A 80 2.14 11.36 5.23
CA TYR A 80 1.41 10.75 6.32
C TYR A 80 0.74 11.82 7.18
N GLU A 81 -0.52 11.61 7.53
CA GLU A 81 -1.24 12.40 8.52
C GLU A 81 -2.06 11.49 9.43
N ASN A 82 -1.91 11.70 10.74
CA ASN A 82 -2.90 11.27 11.72
C ASN A 82 -3.48 12.53 12.37
N ALA A 83 -4.74 12.80 12.06
CA ALA A 83 -5.46 14.00 12.47
C ALA A 83 -6.87 13.61 12.96
N PRO A 84 -7.03 13.18 14.22
CA PRO A 84 -8.32 12.70 14.74
C PRO A 84 -9.49 13.65 14.51
N TRP A 85 -9.25 14.96 14.62
CA TRP A 85 -10.27 16.00 14.41
C TRP A 85 -10.72 16.13 12.94
N ARG A 86 -9.94 15.61 11.99
CA ARG A 86 -10.22 15.66 10.55
C ARG A 86 -10.67 14.33 9.97
N LEU A 87 -10.08 13.23 10.44
CA LEU A 87 -10.28 11.88 9.89
C LEU A 87 -11.19 11.00 10.77
N GLY A 88 -11.38 11.37 12.04
CA GLY A 88 -11.94 10.51 13.07
C GLY A 88 -10.86 9.75 13.84
N ALA A 89 -11.18 9.31 15.06
CA ALA A 89 -10.27 8.50 15.85
C ALA A 89 -9.97 7.17 15.14
N GLY A 90 -8.70 6.76 15.15
CA GLY A 90 -8.26 5.52 14.51
C GLY A 90 -8.15 5.57 12.98
N TRP A 91 -8.16 6.76 12.37
CA TRP A 91 -7.89 6.88 10.93
C TRP A 91 -6.51 7.50 10.69
N GLU A 92 -5.75 6.86 9.81
CA GLU A 92 -4.44 7.28 9.34
C GLU A 92 -4.51 7.50 7.83
N ARG A 93 -3.97 8.62 7.35
CA ARG A 93 -4.02 9.01 5.94
C ARG A 93 -2.64 9.02 5.31
N PHE A 94 -2.52 8.44 4.13
CA PHE A 94 -1.38 8.54 3.24
C PHE A 94 -1.80 9.28 1.97
N ASP A 95 -1.36 10.52 1.83
CA ASP A 95 -1.76 11.42 0.75
C ASP A 95 -0.58 11.72 -0.20
N SER A 96 -0.75 11.34 -1.46
CA SER A 96 0.22 11.53 -2.54
C SER A 96 -0.23 12.58 -3.58
N ASP A 97 -1.35 13.29 -3.35
CA ASP A 97 -1.88 14.37 -4.21
C ASP A 97 -1.58 15.79 -3.70
N PHE A 98 -0.49 15.98 -2.97
CA PHE A 98 -0.14 17.30 -2.41
C PHE A 98 0.04 18.40 -3.49
N VAL A 99 0.06 18.05 -4.79
CA VAL A 99 0.15 18.97 -5.93
C VAL A 99 -1.21 19.51 -6.41
N ARG A 100 -2.34 19.20 -5.75
CA ARG A 100 -3.67 19.73 -6.10
C ARG A 100 -4.04 19.51 -7.57
N THR A 101 -3.71 18.35 -8.11
CA THR A 101 -4.04 18.02 -9.49
C THR A 101 -5.55 17.75 -9.58
N ARG A 102 -6.36 18.79 -9.82
CA ARG A 102 -7.79 18.63 -10.10
C ARG A 102 -7.94 17.84 -11.42
N GLY A 103 -8.10 16.53 -11.32
CA GLY A 103 -8.29 15.64 -12.46
C GLY A 103 -8.51 14.18 -12.06
N PRO A 104 -8.82 13.30 -13.03
CA PRO A 104 -9.00 11.86 -12.78
C PRO A 104 -7.79 11.21 -12.10
N ALA A 105 -6.60 11.79 -12.30
CA ALA A 105 -5.37 11.40 -11.64
C ALA A 105 -5.42 11.53 -10.10
N ALA A 106 -6.32 12.33 -9.51
CA ALA A 106 -6.46 12.43 -8.05
C ALA A 106 -7.14 11.19 -7.41
N ARG A 107 -7.79 10.33 -8.21
CA ARG A 107 -8.40 9.09 -7.69
C ARG A 107 -7.32 8.19 -7.08
N ASP A 108 -7.58 7.68 -5.88
CA ASP A 108 -6.67 6.82 -5.10
C ASP A 108 -5.30 7.43 -4.75
N ALA A 109 -5.15 8.75 -4.91
CA ALA A 109 -3.95 9.42 -4.43
C ALA A 109 -3.93 9.59 -2.91
N THR A 110 -5.09 9.44 -2.26
CA THR A 110 -5.25 9.41 -0.81
C THR A 110 -5.68 8.01 -0.39
N ILE A 111 -4.98 7.43 0.57
CA ILE A 111 -5.25 6.11 1.14
C ILE A 111 -5.53 6.32 2.63
N ASP A 112 -6.78 6.09 3.01
CA ASP A 112 -7.22 6.16 4.40
C ASP A 112 -7.27 4.75 4.97
N VAL A 113 -6.60 4.56 6.11
CA VAL A 113 -6.43 3.27 6.78
C VAL A 113 -6.98 3.39 8.19
N GLN A 114 -7.92 2.50 8.54
CA GLN A 114 -8.49 2.47 9.87
C GLN A 114 -7.63 1.57 10.77
N THR A 115 -6.79 2.18 11.61
CA THR A 115 -6.07 1.47 12.66
C THR A 115 -6.90 1.59 13.94
N ARG A 116 -7.16 0.50 14.66
CA ARG A 116 -7.97 0.54 15.91
C ARG A 116 -7.25 1.24 17.08
N ARG A 117 -6.32 2.16 16.78
CA ARG A 117 -5.45 2.83 17.72
C ARG A 117 -5.95 4.23 17.99
N GLU A 118 -6.03 4.60 19.25
CA GLU A 118 -6.34 5.97 19.62
C GLU A 118 -5.14 6.89 19.32
N PRO A 119 -5.36 7.97 18.57
CA PRO A 119 -4.30 8.92 18.29
C PRO A 119 -3.95 9.76 19.52
N THR A 120 -2.66 9.93 19.76
CA THR A 120 -2.15 10.73 20.90
C THR A 120 -2.00 12.22 20.59
N GLY A 121 -2.21 12.62 19.33
CA GLY A 121 -2.09 14.00 18.87
C GLY A 121 -2.06 14.11 17.35
N TYR A 122 -1.91 15.33 16.84
CA TYR A 122 -1.67 15.56 15.41
C TYR A 122 -0.22 15.24 15.07
N VAL A 123 -0.02 14.30 14.16
CA VAL A 123 1.31 13.92 13.68
C VAL A 123 1.30 13.82 12.16
N SER A 124 2.39 14.26 11.54
CA SER A 124 2.56 14.19 10.10
C SER A 124 4.01 13.99 9.70
N GLY A 125 4.22 13.56 8.46
CA GLY A 125 5.55 13.38 7.89
C GLY A 125 5.48 13.16 6.40
N TYR A 126 6.62 13.26 5.73
CA TYR A 126 6.76 12.94 4.31
C TYR A 126 7.76 11.82 4.10
N ALA A 127 7.48 10.94 3.15
CA ALA A 127 8.37 9.89 2.70
C ALA A 127 8.47 9.90 1.16
N MET A 128 9.64 9.51 0.63
CA MET A 128 9.85 9.34 -0.81
C MET A 128 9.27 8.02 -1.26
N VAL A 129 8.54 8.03 -2.37
CA VAL A 129 8.00 6.80 -2.97
C VAL A 129 9.12 6.11 -3.76
N PRO A 130 9.45 4.84 -3.44
CA PRO A 130 10.42 4.02 -4.17
C PRO A 130 10.16 4.01 -5.68
N MET A 131 11.22 4.03 -6.48
CA MET A 131 11.06 3.80 -7.91
C MET A 131 10.82 2.33 -8.18
N VAL A 132 9.90 2.02 -9.10
CA VAL A 132 9.67 0.64 -9.55
C VAL A 132 10.65 0.30 -10.67
N PRO A 133 11.52 -0.71 -10.53
CA PRO A 133 12.43 -1.13 -11.58
C PRO A 133 11.65 -1.67 -12.80
N PRO A 134 12.19 -1.54 -14.01
CA PRO A 134 11.55 -2.07 -15.23
C PRO A 134 11.23 -3.57 -15.15
N ALA A 135 12.06 -4.35 -14.45
CA ALA A 135 11.86 -5.79 -14.27
C ALA A 135 10.63 -6.12 -13.41
N VAL A 136 10.23 -5.23 -12.50
CA VAL A 136 9.04 -5.39 -11.64
C VAL A 136 7.80 -4.76 -12.29
N ALA A 137 7.98 -3.72 -13.09
CA ALA A 137 6.89 -2.97 -13.73
C ALA A 137 6.26 -3.66 -14.96
N THR A 138 6.72 -4.86 -15.36
CA THR A 138 6.44 -5.45 -16.67
C THR A 138 4.95 -5.52 -17.00
N GLY A 139 4.53 -4.81 -18.05
CA GLY A 139 3.17 -4.87 -18.60
C GLY A 139 2.09 -4.26 -17.71
N HIS A 140 2.45 -3.45 -16.72
CA HIS A 140 1.51 -2.92 -15.73
C HIS A 140 1.47 -1.39 -15.73
N ASP A 141 0.25 -0.85 -15.66
CA ASP A 141 0.01 0.56 -15.44
C ASP A 141 0.25 0.89 -13.95
N LEU A 142 1.33 1.63 -13.66
CA LEU A 142 1.71 2.03 -12.30
C LEU A 142 0.64 2.91 -11.62
N THR A 143 -0.27 3.53 -12.38
CA THR A 143 -1.37 4.32 -11.79
C THR A 143 -2.40 3.45 -11.07
N GLN A 144 -2.44 2.15 -11.38
CA GLN A 144 -3.32 1.15 -10.74
C GLN A 144 -2.59 0.30 -9.69
N ARG A 145 -1.33 0.65 -9.37
CA ARG A 145 -0.49 -0.09 -8.42
C ARG A 145 -0.11 0.79 -7.24
N PHE A 146 0.18 0.14 -6.13
CA PHE A 146 0.60 0.78 -4.90
C PHE A 146 1.95 0.24 -4.49
N ILE A 147 2.74 1.04 -3.80
CA ILE A 147 4.00 0.61 -3.18
C ILE A 147 3.78 0.67 -1.69
N LEU A 148 4.10 -0.41 -1.00
CA LEU A 148 4.26 -0.45 0.46
C LEU A 148 5.74 -0.62 0.75
N TRP A 149 6.30 0.20 1.64
CA TRP A 149 7.72 0.13 1.96
C TRP A 149 8.00 0.57 3.40
N GLU A 150 9.13 0.14 3.94
CA GLU A 150 9.60 0.56 5.26
C GLU A 150 10.08 2.00 5.24
N VAL A 151 9.77 2.80 6.25
CA VAL A 151 10.26 4.19 6.35
C VAL A 151 11.30 4.26 7.44
N GLU A 152 12.57 4.48 7.10
CA GLU A 152 13.64 4.62 8.09
C GLU A 152 13.43 5.91 8.90
N ALA A 153 13.09 7.01 8.21
CA ALA A 153 12.80 8.29 8.85
C ALA A 153 11.74 9.11 8.09
N TRP A 154 10.76 9.65 8.81
CA TRP A 154 9.82 10.60 8.23
C TRP A 154 10.39 12.02 8.21
N ALA A 155 10.29 12.68 7.06
CA ALA A 155 10.67 14.09 6.90
C ALA A 155 9.62 15.03 7.51
N ASP A 156 10.06 16.09 8.16
CA ASP A 156 9.14 17.15 8.66
C ASP A 156 8.71 18.12 7.55
N ARG A 157 9.48 18.14 6.46
CA ARG A 157 9.22 18.97 5.28
C ARG A 157 9.35 18.11 4.04
N GLN A 158 8.70 18.57 2.98
CA GLN A 158 8.80 17.98 1.67
C GLN A 158 10.29 18.00 1.18
N ILE A 159 10.72 16.95 0.48
CA ILE A 159 11.97 16.89 -0.33
C ILE A 159 13.30 16.77 0.44
N GLY A 160 13.41 15.92 1.48
CA GLY A 160 14.66 15.80 2.23
C GLY A 160 15.17 14.41 2.60
N VAL A 161 14.44 13.32 2.32
CA VAL A 161 14.77 12.02 2.91
C VAL A 161 15.14 10.97 1.87
N GLN A 162 16.06 10.10 2.28
CA GLN A 162 16.55 8.97 1.53
C GLN A 162 15.41 7.99 1.23
N PRO A 163 15.31 7.47 0.00
CA PRO A 163 14.40 6.39 -0.29
C PRO A 163 14.84 5.12 0.46
N ASP A 164 13.87 4.49 1.09
CA ASP A 164 14.09 3.39 2.03
C ASP A 164 14.07 2.02 1.33
N ARG A 165 14.20 0.93 2.11
CA ARG A 165 14.49 -0.42 1.60
C ARG A 165 13.24 -1.30 1.41
N ASP A 166 13.43 -2.39 0.68
CA ASP A 166 12.52 -3.52 0.47
C ASP A 166 11.05 -3.20 0.12
N PRO A 167 10.79 -2.38 -0.91
CA PRO A 167 9.43 -2.10 -1.38
C PRO A 167 8.70 -3.33 -1.95
N TYR A 168 7.41 -3.39 -1.64
CA TYR A 168 6.44 -4.28 -2.28
C TYR A 168 5.60 -3.51 -3.29
N LEU A 169 5.45 -4.08 -4.49
CA LEU A 169 4.47 -3.63 -5.47
C LEU A 169 3.16 -4.36 -5.20
N LEU A 170 2.09 -3.60 -5.11
CA LEU A 170 0.79 -4.08 -4.67
C LEU A 170 -0.29 -3.81 -5.72
N THR A 171 -1.25 -4.72 -5.80
CA THR A 171 -2.52 -4.53 -6.52
C THR A 171 -3.66 -4.55 -5.52
N ARG A 172 -4.52 -3.54 -5.56
CA ARG A 172 -5.71 -3.49 -4.71
C ARG A 172 -6.74 -4.52 -5.18
N ILE A 173 -7.18 -5.38 -4.27
CA ILE A 173 -8.22 -6.39 -4.51
C ILE A 173 -9.55 -5.93 -3.93
N ALA A 174 -9.51 -5.41 -2.70
CA ALA A 174 -10.63 -4.87 -1.94
C ALA A 174 -10.18 -3.59 -1.22
N PRO A 175 -11.07 -2.84 -0.54
CA PRO A 175 -10.69 -1.60 0.12
C PRO A 175 -9.47 -1.71 1.03
N ASP A 176 -9.34 -2.82 1.77
CA ASP A 176 -8.26 -3.08 2.74
C ASP A 176 -7.35 -4.28 2.35
N CYS A 177 -7.65 -4.97 1.24
CA CYS A 177 -6.91 -6.17 0.81
C CYS A 177 -6.09 -5.90 -0.45
N TYR A 178 -4.80 -6.25 -0.42
CA TYR A 178 -3.90 -6.07 -1.55
C TYR A 178 -3.10 -7.35 -1.84
N ALA A 179 -2.90 -7.69 -3.11
CA ALA A 179 -1.96 -8.73 -3.52
C ALA A 179 -0.55 -8.16 -3.67
N VAL A 180 0.46 -8.89 -3.19
CA VAL A 180 1.88 -8.57 -3.40
C VAL A 180 2.32 -9.16 -4.74
N VAL A 181 2.52 -8.31 -5.74
CA VAL A 181 2.83 -8.73 -7.11
C VAL A 181 4.31 -8.64 -7.48
N GLY A 182 5.12 -8.06 -6.59
CA GLY A 182 6.53 -7.89 -6.80
C GLY A 182 7.21 -7.35 -5.55
N GLU A 183 8.48 -7.69 -5.41
CA GLU A 183 9.38 -7.27 -4.36
C GLU A 183 10.72 -6.94 -5.02
N TRP A 184 11.40 -5.91 -4.54
CA TRP A 184 12.75 -5.59 -4.98
C TRP A 184 13.50 -4.83 -3.91
N ASP A 185 14.83 -4.88 -4.03
CA ASP A 185 15.72 -4.06 -3.23
C ASP A 185 16.17 -2.85 -4.05
N LEU A 186 16.13 -1.66 -3.45
CA LEU A 186 16.73 -0.48 -4.07
C LEU A 186 18.25 -0.55 -3.95
N THR A 187 18.92 -0.52 -5.10
CA THR A 187 20.38 -0.43 -5.16
C THR A 187 20.86 0.96 -4.71
N ASP A 188 22.13 1.05 -4.28
CA ASP A 188 22.75 2.33 -3.91
C ASP A 188 22.66 3.39 -5.02
N VAL A 189 22.75 2.95 -6.28
CA VAL A 189 22.63 3.82 -7.45
C VAL A 189 21.22 4.37 -7.58
N GLU A 190 20.19 3.52 -7.47
CA GLU A 190 18.79 3.95 -7.52
C GLU A 190 18.47 4.90 -6.36
N ARG A 191 18.96 4.60 -5.15
CA ARG A 191 18.81 5.49 -3.99
C ARG A 191 19.47 6.85 -4.24
N ALA A 192 20.66 6.88 -4.85
CA ALA A 192 21.34 8.12 -5.21
C ALA A 192 20.59 8.92 -6.29
N ILE A 193 20.06 8.27 -7.33
CA ILE A 193 19.24 8.91 -8.37
C ILE A 193 17.98 9.52 -7.75
N MET A 194 17.33 8.78 -6.86
CA MET A 194 16.11 9.20 -6.18
C MET A 194 16.33 10.41 -5.26
N ARG A 195 17.49 10.52 -4.59
CA ARG A 195 17.87 11.74 -3.83
C ARG A 195 17.94 12.99 -4.72
N GLY A 196 18.23 12.82 -6.01
CA GLY A 196 18.27 13.91 -7.00
C GLY A 196 16.90 14.35 -7.51
N ARG A 197 15.80 13.66 -7.16
CA ARG A 197 14.44 14.01 -7.59
C ARG A 197 14.00 15.30 -6.87
N ARG A 198 13.99 16.42 -7.60
CA ARG A 198 13.35 17.67 -7.20
C ARG A 198 11.88 17.70 -7.65
#